data_AF-A0A0F9IF99-F1
#
_entry.id   AF-A0A0F9IF99-F1
#
_cell.length_a   1.000
_cell.length_b   1.000
_cell.length_c   1.000
_cell.angle_alpha   90.00
_cell.angle_beta   90.00
_cell.angle_gamma   90.00
#
_symmetry.space_group_name_H-M   'P 1'
#
loop_
_entity.id
_entity.type
_entity.pdbx_description
1 polymer ?
#
loop_
_entity_poly.entity_id
_entity_poly.type
_entity_poly.pdbx_seq_one_letter_code
_entity_poly.pdbx_strand_id
1 'polypeptide(L)' 'MVEERSTRHRVNISRTSKGLISWDCTYEVSNGTQEEALAGSDALVAELQTRYPIVEEEKK' A
#
# COMPACT_ATOMS: atom_id res chain seq x y z
N MET A 1 21.98 -21.37 7.89
CA MET A 1 21.80 -20.64 6.62
C MET A 1 20.79 -19.56 6.94
N VAL A 2 21.17 -18.28 6.89
CA VAL A 2 20.22 -17.19 7.13
C VAL A 2 19.57 -16.93 5.79
N GLU A 3 18.36 -17.43 5.60
CA GLU A 3 17.54 -17.10 4.43
C GLU A 3 17.26 -15.60 4.50
N GLU A 4 17.93 -14.83 3.64
CA GLU A 4 17.70 -13.39 3.49
C GLU A 4 16.26 -13.18 3.02
N ARG A 5 15.36 -12.94 3.98
CA ARG A 5 13.97 -12.56 3.73
C ARG A 5 13.96 -11.23 3.01
N SER A 6 13.91 -11.28 1.68
CA SER A 6 13.79 -10.10 0.84
C SER A 6 12.31 -9.77 0.68
N THR A 7 11.86 -8.71 1.35
CA THR A 7 10.54 -8.12 1.12
C THR A 7 10.67 -7.04 0.05
N ARG A 8 9.78 -7.09 -0.94
CA ARG A 8 9.69 -6.08 -1.99
C ARG A 8 8.31 -5.43 -1.90
N HIS A 9 8.31 -4.11 -1.76
CA HIS A 9 7.09 -3.32 -1.72
C HIS A 9 7.08 -2.42 -2.95
N ARG A 10 5.98 -2.42 -3.68
CA ARG A 10 5.75 -1.48 -4.79
C ARG A 10 4.49 -0.70 -4.49
N VAL A 11 4.61 0.62 -4.48
CA VAL A 11 3.48 1.53 -4.30
C VAL A 11 3.41 2.45 -5.50
N ASN A 12 2.33 2.35 -6.26
CA ASN A 12 2.05 3.26 -7.35
C ASN A 12 1.01 4.28 -6.85
N ILE A 13 1.41 5.55 -6.73
CA ILE A 13 0.52 6.64 -6.29
C ILE A 13 0.12 7.44 -7.53
N SER A 14 -1.17 7.42 -7.85
CA SER A 14 -1.76 8.17 -8.95
C SER A 14 -2.60 9.31 -8.36
N ARG A 15 -2.13 10.54 -8.59
CA ARG A 15 -2.86 11.77 -8.26
C ARG A 15 -3.55 12.28 -9.51
N THR A 16 -4.88 12.40 -9.47
CA THR A 16 -5.61 13.10 -10.52
C THR A 16 -5.78 14.58 -10.20
N SER A 17 -5.93 15.42 -11.23
CA SER A 17 -6.15 16.86 -11.08
C SER A 17 -7.47 17.23 -10.38
N LYS A 18 -8.39 16.25 -10.23
CA LYS A 18 -9.66 16.36 -9.50
C LYS A 18 -9.52 16.03 -8.00
N GLY A 19 -8.31 16.08 -7.44
CA GLY A 19 -8.08 15.77 -6.02
C GLY A 19 -8.19 14.30 -5.64
N LEU A 20 -8.60 13.42 -6.56
CA LEU A 20 -8.72 11.99 -6.29
C LEU A 20 -7.33 11.34 -6.27
N ILE A 21 -6.98 10.74 -5.13
CA ILE A 21 -5.74 10.00 -4.92
C ILE A 21 -6.08 8.51 -4.98
N SER A 22 -5.39 7.78 -5.84
CA SER A 22 -5.47 6.32 -5.92
C SER A 22 -4.09 5.73 -5.68
N TRP A 23 -3.99 4.74 -4.81
CA TRP A 23 -2.77 3.99 -4.59
C TRP A 23 -2.99 2.52 -4.90
N ASP A 24 -2.04 1.95 -5.62
CA ASP A 24 -1.93 0.51 -5.86
C ASP A 24 -0.71 0.00 -5.09
N CYS A 25 -0.95 -0.97 -4.21
CA CYS A 25 0.04 -1.50 -3.28
C CYS A 25 0.30 -2.96 -3.63
N THR A 26 1.55 -3.31 -3.90
CA THR A 26 1.98 -4.70 -4.06
C THR A 26 3.01 -5.01 -2.99
N TYR A 27 2.71 -5.99 -2.14
CA TYR A 27 3.62 -6.50 -1.12
C TYR A 27 4.03 -7.93 -1.49
N GLU A 28 5.31 -8.13 -1.79
CA GLU A 28 5.88 -9.42 -2.13
C GLU A 28 6.87 -9.84 -1.03
N VAL A 29 6.68 -11.05 -0.48
CA VAL A 29 7.57 -11.63 0.53
C VAL A 29 8.20 -12.91 0.00
N SER A 30 9.54 -12.94 -0.03
CA SER A 30 10.29 -14.15 -0.35
C SER A 30 10.32 -15.07 0.87
N ASN A 31 9.91 -16.34 0.72
CA ASN A 31 9.81 -17.34 1.80
C ASN A 31 8.88 -16.94 2.96
N GLY A 32 7.84 -16.15 2.70
CA GLY A 32 6.79 -15.82 3.67
C GLY A 32 5.47 -16.52 3.38
N THR A 33 4.56 -16.47 4.34
CA THR A 33 3.18 -16.94 4.17
C THR A 33 2.32 -15.89 3.48
N GLN A 34 1.23 -16.32 2.85
CA GLN A 34 0.23 -15.39 2.28
C GLN A 34 -0.36 -14.47 3.36
N GLU A 35 -0.50 -14.96 4.60
CA GLU A 35 -0.99 -14.18 5.73
C GLU A 35 -0.04 -13.02 6.08
N GLU A 36 1.27 -13.26 6.09
CA GLU A 36 2.28 -12.21 6.28
C GLU A 36 2.24 -11.18 5.15
N ALA A 37 2.04 -11.63 3.90
CA ALA A 37 1.93 -10.72 2.77
C ALA A 37 0.69 -9.81 2.87
N LEU A 38 -0.45 -10.37 3.30
CA LEU A 38 -1.69 -9.62 3.52
C LEU A 38 -1.54 -8.64 4.68
N ALA A 39 -0.97 -9.05 5.80
CA ALA A 39 -0.74 -8.18 6.95
C ALA A 39 0.19 -7.01 6.60
N GLY A 40 1.26 -7.28 5.84
CA GLY A 40 2.17 -6.24 5.33
C GLY A 40 1.48 -5.28 4.36
N SER A 41 0.60 -5.79 3.49
CA SER A 41 -0.21 -4.95 2.60
C SER A 41 -1.19 -4.06 3.37
N ASP A 42 -1.88 -4.60 4.39
CA ASP A 42 -2.85 -3.85 5.19
C ASP A 42 -2.18 -2.69 5.94
N ALA A 43 -1.02 -2.95 6.54
CA ALA A 43 -0.22 -1.91 7.19
C ALA A 43 0.18 -0.80 6.21
N LEU A 44 0.59 -1.16 5.00
CA LEU A 44 0.96 -0.20 3.95
C LEU A 44 -0.23 0.67 3.52
N VAL A 45 -1.41 0.05 3.36
CA VAL A 45 -2.64 0.76 2.99
C VAL A 45 -3.05 1.72 4.10
N ALA A 46 -2.96 1.32 5.37
CA ALA A 46 -3.28 2.19 6.51
C ALA A 46 -2.34 3.41 6.59
N GLU A 47 -1.04 3.21 6.33
CA GLU A 47 -0.08 4.32 6.24
C GLU A 47 -0.43 5.26 5.07
N LEU A 48 -0.79 4.72 3.91
CA LEU A 48 -1.14 5.51 2.72
C LEU A 48 -2.44 6.29 2.92
N GLN A 49 -3.45 5.70 3.56
CA GLN A 49 -4.69 6.40 3.93
C GLN A 49 -4.42 7.59 4.87
N THR A 50 -3.50 7.42 5.82
CA THR A 50 -3.10 8.49 6.74
C THR A 50 -2.33 9.59 6.01
N ARG A 51 -1.40 9.21 5.11
CA ARG A 51 -0.51 10.13 4.41
C ARG A 51 -1.20 10.87 3.26
N TYR A 52 -2.20 10.24 2.67
CA TYR A 52 -2.99 10.73 1.55
C TYR A 52 -4.48 10.59 1.89
N PRO A 53 -5.03 11.47 2.73
CA PRO A 53 -6.44 11.43 3.05
C PRO A 53 -7.24 11.56 1.76
N ILE A 54 -8.18 10.62 1.55
CA ILE A 54 -9.16 10.73 0.47
C ILE A 54 -10.00 11.95 0.82
N VAL A 55 -9.70 13.07 0.19
CA VAL A 55 -10.61 14.21 0.15
C VAL A 55 -11.75 13.80 -0.76
N GLU A 56 -12.73 13.08 -0.21
CA GLU A 56 -14.04 13.02 -0.83
C GLU A 56 -14.52 14.48 -0.88
N GLU A 57 -14.47 15.09 -2.06
CA GLU A 57 -15.15 16.36 -2.29
C GLU A 57 -16.62 16.12 -1.93
N GLU A 58 -17.02 16.56 -0.73
CA GLU A 58 -18.42 16.73 -0.36
C GLU A 58 -19.07 17.57 -1.45
N LYS A 59 -19.79 16.90 -2.36
CA LYS A 59 -20.65 17.57 -3.33
C LYS A 59 -21.70 18.35 -2.54
N LYS A 60 -21.50 19.67 -2.43
CA LYS A 60 -22.52 20.61 -1.99
C LYS A 60 -23.03 21.44 -3.15
#